data_AF-A0A6M1ZQV4-F1
#
_entry.id   AF-A0A6M1ZQV4-F1
#
_cell.length_a   1.000
_cell.length_b   1.000
_cell.length_c   1.000
_cell.angle_alpha   90.00
_cell.angle_beta   90.00
_cell.angle_gamma   90.00
#
_symmetry.space_group_name_H-M   'P 1'
#
loop_
_entity.id
_entity.type
_entity.pdbx_description
1 polymer ?
#
loop_
_entity_poly.entity_id
_entity_poly.type
_entity_poly.pdbx_seq_one_letter_code
_entity_poly.pdbx_strand_id
1 'polypeptide(L)'
;MASKKEIEKHLKIALKEIGEIKPRFNRSVGEWIFKHSLYPVECGGDTKEEVIKNYPLYLKEFIAERLNANLNPRTEKKTRGRGGKRAGSGRPKGTAKLRKKRVYIPEDIAPWLKDPHNIEKVRRLMR
;
A
#
# COMPACT_ATOMS: atom_id res chain seq x y z
N MET A 1 1.00 22.76 -2.95
CA MET A 1 0.34 21.82 -3.89
C MET A 1 1.40 20.99 -4.59
N ALA A 2 1.12 19.71 -4.84
CA ALA A 2 2.02 18.80 -5.54
C ALA A 2 2.32 19.32 -6.96
N SER A 3 3.58 19.28 -7.37
CA SER A 3 3.98 19.73 -8.69
C SER A 3 3.54 18.74 -9.77
N LYS A 4 3.30 19.22 -11.01
CA LYS A 4 2.98 18.35 -12.16
C LYS A 4 4.02 17.23 -12.35
N LYS A 5 5.31 17.56 -12.18
CA LYS A 5 6.43 16.60 -12.27
C LYS A 5 6.36 15.51 -11.20
N GLU A 6 5.98 15.84 -9.97
CA GLU A 6 5.81 14.85 -8.90
C GLU A 6 4.63 13.93 -9.18
N ILE A 7 3.48 14.48 -9.59
CA ILE A 7 2.30 13.69 -9.95
C ILE A 7 2.65 12.67 -11.04
N GLU A 8 3.35 13.09 -12.10
CA GLU A 8 3.79 12.19 -13.18
C GLU A 8 4.76 11.12 -12.71
N LYS A 9 5.71 11.46 -11.83
CA LYS A 9 6.64 10.49 -11.26
C LYS A 9 5.90 9.40 -10.48
N HIS A 10 4.92 9.80 -9.67
CA HIS A 10 4.09 8.89 -8.91
C HIS A 10 3.16 8.06 -9.80
N LEU A 11 2.60 8.66 -10.86
CA LEU A 11 1.77 7.98 -11.84
C LEU A 11 2.55 6.86 -12.54
N LYS A 12 3.78 7.12 -12.99
CA LYS A 12 4.65 6.10 -13.59
C LYS A 12 4.90 4.92 -12.64
N ILE A 13 5.15 5.19 -11.36
CA ILE A 13 5.32 4.14 -10.35
C ILE A 13 4.03 3.35 -10.18
N ALA A 14 2.88 4.04 -10.10
CA ALA A 14 1.59 3.40 -9.91
C ALA A 14 1.22 2.50 -11.09
N LEU A 15 1.40 2.96 -12.32
CA LEU A 15 1.16 2.16 -13.53
C LEU A 15 2.09 0.94 -13.58
N LYS A 16 3.36 1.08 -13.18
CA LYS A 16 4.27 -0.07 -13.07
C LYS A 16 3.85 -1.08 -12.00
N GLU A 17 3.27 -0.62 -10.88
CA GLU A 17 2.73 -1.49 -9.82
C GLU A 17 1.42 -2.19 -10.25
N ILE A 18 0.64 -1.57 -11.13
CA ILE A 18 -0.62 -2.14 -11.66
C ILE A 18 -0.33 -3.15 -12.78
N GLY A 19 0.65 -2.87 -13.64
CA GLY A 19 0.93 -3.68 -14.82
C GLY A 19 -0.11 -3.47 -15.92
N GLU A 20 -0.58 -4.56 -16.51
CA GLU A 20 -1.51 -4.53 -17.65
C GLU A 20 -2.95 -4.23 -17.20
N ILE A 21 -3.55 -3.19 -17.79
CA ILE A 21 -4.94 -2.83 -17.54
C ILE A 21 -5.83 -3.78 -18.34
N LYS A 22 -6.54 -4.67 -17.66
CA LYS A 22 -7.46 -5.66 -18.26
C LYS A 22 -8.91 -5.39 -17.84
N PRO A 23 -9.64 -4.51 -18.56
CA PRO A 23 -11.05 -4.28 -18.30
C PRO A 23 -11.85 -5.57 -18.44
N ARG A 24 -12.86 -5.73 -17.59
CA ARG A 24 -13.82 -6.85 -17.65
C ARG A 24 -15.20 -6.28 -17.90
N PHE A 25 -15.93 -6.88 -18.82
CA PHE A 25 -17.31 -6.50 -19.09
C PHE A 25 -18.19 -6.90 -17.91
N ASN A 26 -18.90 -5.94 -17.34
CA ASN A 26 -19.85 -6.18 -16.28
C ASN A 26 -21.27 -6.19 -16.85
N ARG A 27 -21.86 -7.39 -16.94
CA ARG A 27 -23.21 -7.57 -17.48
C ARG A 27 -24.31 -6.88 -16.67
N SER A 28 -24.09 -6.59 -15.38
CA SER A 28 -25.11 -5.94 -14.55
C SER A 28 -25.24 -4.45 -14.83
N VAL A 29 -24.15 -3.82 -15.26
CA VAL A 29 -24.09 -2.38 -15.56
C VAL A 29 -24.10 -2.13 -17.07
N GLY A 30 -23.76 -3.14 -17.88
CA GLY A 30 -23.68 -3.02 -19.33
C GLY A 30 -22.38 -2.39 -19.83
N GLU A 31 -21.36 -2.28 -18.98
CA GLU A 31 -20.15 -1.50 -19.24
C GLU A 31 -18.87 -2.32 -19.05
N TRP A 32 -17.78 -1.91 -19.69
CA TRP A 32 -16.44 -2.36 -19.37
C TRP A 32 -15.94 -1.67 -18.12
N ILE A 33 -15.45 -2.45 -17.15
CA ILE A 33 -14.98 -1.91 -15.88
C ILE A 33 -13.56 -2.40 -15.62
N PHE A 34 -12.71 -1.50 -15.15
CA PHE A 34 -11.42 -1.87 -14.58
C PHE A 34 -11.31 -1.36 -13.14
N LYS A 35 -10.94 -2.29 -12.24
CA LYS A 35 -10.61 -2.00 -10.84
C LYS A 35 -9.36 -2.76 -10.46
N HIS A 36 -8.51 -2.14 -9.64
CA HIS A 36 -7.30 -2.77 -9.15
C HIS A 36 -7.32 -2.92 -7.63
N SER A 37 -6.79 -4.01 -7.08
CA SER A 37 -6.77 -4.24 -5.64
C SER A 37 -5.86 -3.25 -4.88
N LEU A 38 -4.86 -2.71 -5.57
CA LEU A 38 -3.90 -1.78 -4.96
C LEU A 38 -4.39 -0.33 -4.88
N TYR A 39 -5.32 0.06 -5.75
CA TYR A 39 -5.78 1.43 -5.93
C TYR A 39 -7.30 1.48 -5.89
N PRO A 40 -7.91 2.32 -5.04
CA PRO A 40 -9.34 2.46 -4.91
C PRO A 40 -9.90 3.36 -6.01
N VAL A 41 -9.49 3.10 -7.25
CA VAL A 41 -9.91 3.81 -8.46
C VAL A 41 -10.60 2.77 -9.34
N GLU A 42 -11.78 3.12 -9.81
CA GLU A 42 -12.59 2.30 -10.70
C GLU A 42 -12.96 3.16 -11.91
N CYS A 43 -12.85 2.59 -13.10
CA CYS A 43 -13.20 3.26 -14.35
C CYS A 43 -14.15 2.35 -15.13
N GLY A 44 -15.32 2.88 -15.45
CA GLY A 44 -16.29 2.31 -16.40
C GLY A 44 -16.12 2.93 -17.79
N GLY A 45 -16.70 2.30 -18.81
CA GLY A 45 -16.74 2.80 -20.19
C GLY A 45 -17.47 1.85 -21.12
N ASP A 46 -17.89 2.35 -22.29
CA ASP A 46 -18.66 1.58 -23.26
C ASP A 46 -17.77 0.58 -24.01
N THR A 47 -16.46 0.86 -24.09
CA THR A 47 -15.48 0.03 -24.78
C THR A 47 -14.27 -0.29 -23.90
N LYS A 48 -13.58 -1.41 -24.20
CA LYS A 48 -12.32 -1.77 -23.54
C LYS A 48 -11.25 -0.68 -23.68
N GLU A 49 -11.12 -0.15 -24.89
CA GLU A 49 -10.08 0.82 -25.26
C GLU A 49 -10.26 2.14 -24.51
N GLU A 50 -11.51 2.57 -24.37
CA GLU A 50 -11.87 3.73 -23.57
C GLU A 50 -11.42 3.58 -22.11
N VAL A 51 -11.73 2.44 -21.48
CA VAL A 51 -11.32 2.18 -20.08
C VAL A 51 -9.79 2.18 -19.94
N ILE A 52 -9.08 1.60 -20.90
CA ILE A 52 -7.60 1.57 -20.89
C ILE A 52 -7.03 2.99 -21.01
N LYS A 53 -7.64 3.85 -21.84
CA LYS A 53 -7.21 5.23 -22.06
C LYS A 53 -7.57 6.14 -20.88
N ASN A 54 -8.74 5.95 -20.28
CA ASN A 54 -9.28 6.83 -19.24
C ASN A 54 -8.77 6.49 -17.85
N TYR A 55 -8.54 5.22 -17.54
CA TYR A 55 -8.10 4.80 -16.20
C TYR A 55 -6.82 5.52 -15.69
N PRO A 56 -5.77 5.73 -16.51
CA PRO A 56 -4.61 6.52 -16.11
C PRO A 56 -4.94 7.98 -15.73
N LEU A 57 -6.00 8.59 -16.29
CA LEU A 57 -6.44 9.94 -15.96
C LEU A 57 -7.05 9.98 -14.55
N TYR A 58 -7.97 9.07 -14.25
CA TYR A 58 -8.54 8.94 -12.90
C TYR A 58 -7.48 8.60 -11.84
N LEU A 59 -6.51 7.74 -12.20
CA LEU A 59 -5.39 7.43 -11.32
C LEU A 59 -4.52 8.65 -11.04
N LYS A 60 -4.34 9.54 -12.03
CA LYS A 60 -3.59 10.80 -11.87
C LYS A 60 -4.29 11.75 -10.89
N GLU A 61 -5.61 11.86 -10.96
CA GLU A 61 -6.41 12.66 -10.02
C GLU A 61 -6.28 12.14 -8.60
N PHE A 62 -6.45 10.83 -8.41
CA PHE A 62 -6.25 10.17 -7.10
C PHE A 62 -4.85 10.47 -6.53
N ILE A 63 -3.80 10.39 -7.35
CA ILE A 63 -2.43 10.70 -6.93
C ILE A 63 -2.28 12.18 -6.56
N ALA A 64 -2.91 13.09 -7.31
CA ALA A 64 -2.88 14.52 -7.02
C ALA A 64 -3.55 14.83 -5.67
N GLU A 65 -4.76 14.31 -5.44
CA GLU A 65 -5.46 14.44 -4.14
C GLU A 65 -4.62 13.89 -2.99
N ARG A 66 -3.97 12.76 -3.22
CA ARG A 66 -3.11 12.11 -2.25
C ARG A 66 -1.88 12.92 -1.88
N LEU A 67 -1.19 13.48 -2.86
CA LEU A 67 0.01 14.28 -2.63
C LEU A 67 -0.36 15.59 -1.93
N ASN A 68 -1.54 16.14 -2.21
CA ASN A 68 -2.08 17.32 -1.54
C ASN A 68 -2.69 17.04 -0.16
N ALA A 69 -2.65 15.80 0.34
CA ALA A 69 -3.22 15.38 1.61
C ALA A 69 -4.75 15.60 1.73
N ASN A 70 -5.46 15.59 0.60
CA ASN A 70 -6.91 15.78 0.51
C ASN A 70 -7.69 14.46 0.47
N LEU A 71 -7.01 13.31 0.54
CA LEU A 71 -7.67 12.02 0.58
C LEU A 71 -8.35 11.76 1.93
N ASN A 72 -9.52 11.13 1.87
CA ASN A 72 -10.19 10.61 3.07
C ASN A 72 -9.23 9.70 3.88
N PRO A 73 -9.12 9.88 5.21
CA PRO A 73 -8.24 9.07 6.06
C PRO A 73 -8.40 7.56 5.91
N ARG A 74 -9.62 7.06 5.63
CA ARG A 74 -9.87 5.63 5.39
C ARG A 74 -9.19 5.16 4.11
N THR A 75 -9.25 5.97 3.05
CA THR A 75 -8.64 5.69 1.74
C THR A 75 -7.12 5.80 1.83
N GLU A 76 -6.59 6.79 2.54
CA GLU A 76 -5.15 6.92 2.79
C GLU A 76 -4.62 5.72 3.59
N LYS A 77 -5.34 5.26 4.61
CA LYS A 77 -4.95 4.05 5.38
C LYS A 77 -4.89 2.80 4.51
N LYS A 78 -5.87 2.59 3.61
CA LYS A 78 -5.91 1.45 2.68
C LYS A 78 -4.77 1.48 1.66
N THR A 79 -4.34 2.68 1.26
CA THR A 79 -3.35 2.89 0.19
C THR A 79 -1.96 3.26 0.70
N ARG A 80 -1.77 3.31 2.02
CA ARG A 80 -0.53 3.71 2.69
C ARG A 80 0.67 2.90 2.18
N GLY A 81 1.66 3.59 1.59
CA GLY A 81 2.87 2.99 1.02
C GLY A 81 2.80 2.52 -0.44
N ARG A 82 1.67 2.75 -1.14
CA ARG A 82 1.46 2.46 -2.57
C ARG A 82 1.44 3.76 -3.40
N GLY A 83 1.36 3.71 -4.73
CA GLY A 83 1.13 4.93 -5.56
C GLY A 83 2.30 5.90 -5.56
N GLY A 84 3.51 5.38 -5.45
CA GLY A 84 4.75 6.17 -5.33
C GLY A 84 4.95 6.90 -3.99
N LYS A 85 3.90 7.16 -3.19
CA LYS A 85 4.03 7.85 -1.89
C LYS A 85 4.41 6.85 -0.80
N ARG A 86 5.70 6.85 -0.46
CA ARG A 86 6.31 5.95 0.52
C ARG A 86 6.84 6.65 1.78
N ALA A 87 6.29 7.81 2.13
CA ALA A 87 6.70 8.51 3.35
C ALA A 87 6.43 7.63 4.59
N GLY A 88 7.48 7.20 5.29
CA GLY A 88 7.40 6.32 6.46
C GLY A 88 6.97 4.87 6.17
N SER A 89 6.85 4.46 4.90
CA SER A 89 6.54 3.07 4.54
C SER A 89 7.79 2.32 4.13
N GLY A 90 8.01 1.16 4.73
CA GLY A 90 9.23 0.38 4.56
C GLY A 90 10.26 0.72 5.63
N ARG A 91 11.36 -0.03 5.58
CA ARG A 91 12.45 0.15 6.53
C ARG A 91 13.35 1.32 6.11
N PRO A 92 13.92 2.10 7.05
CA PRO A 92 14.94 3.09 6.72
C PRO A 92 16.04 2.48 5.83
N LYS A 93 16.36 3.15 4.72
CA LYS A 93 17.45 2.73 3.83
C LYS A 93 18.74 2.55 4.65
N GLY A 94 19.46 1.46 4.42
CA GLY A 94 20.73 1.16 5.10
C GLY A 94 20.60 0.37 6.40
N THR A 95 19.38 0.07 6.89
CA THR A 95 19.24 -0.75 8.11
C THR A 95 19.06 -2.24 7.78
N ALA A 96 19.96 -3.10 8.29
CA ALA A 96 20.04 -4.54 8.00
C ALA A 96 19.10 -5.39 8.85
N LYS A 97 18.35 -6.36 8.27
CA LYS A 97 17.25 -7.08 8.97
C LYS A 97 17.84 -7.90 10.10
N LEU A 98 17.62 -7.44 11.34
CA LEU A 98 17.99 -8.21 12.51
C LEU A 98 17.27 -9.55 12.40
N ARG A 99 18.05 -10.63 12.34
CA ARG A 99 17.53 -12.00 12.36
C ARG A 99 16.81 -12.18 13.68
N LYS A 100 15.50 -12.45 13.61
CA LYS A 100 14.69 -12.78 14.78
C LYS A 100 14.50 -14.29 14.80
N LYS A 101 14.69 -14.92 15.96
CA LYS A 101 14.30 -16.31 16.23
C LYS A 101 12.95 -16.28 16.93
N ARG A 102 11.98 -17.08 16.49
CA ARG A 102 10.74 -17.29 17.24
C ARG A 102 11.04 -18.30 18.35
N VAL A 103 10.69 -17.97 19.58
CA VAL A 103 10.80 -18.85 20.74
C VAL A 103 9.41 -18.95 21.35
N TYR A 104 8.98 -20.17 21.66
CA TYR A 104 7.76 -20.43 22.40
C TYR A 104 8.12 -20.51 23.87
N ILE A 105 7.38 -19.80 24.71
CA ILE A 105 7.56 -19.80 26.16
C ILE A 105 6.25 -20.20 26.84
N PRO A 106 6.34 -20.86 28.00
CA PRO A 106 5.20 -21.05 28.89
C PRO A 106 4.48 -19.73 29.26
N GLU A 107 3.17 -19.80 29.46
CA GLU A 107 2.32 -18.63 29.71
C GLU A 107 2.63 -17.92 31.04
N ASP A 108 3.09 -18.66 32.04
CA ASP A 108 3.53 -18.18 33.35
C ASP A 108 4.82 -17.33 33.29
N ILE A 109 5.67 -17.58 32.29
CA ILE A 109 6.93 -16.83 32.07
C ILE A 109 6.71 -15.63 31.14
N ALA A 110 5.67 -15.64 30.29
CA ALA A 110 5.39 -14.54 29.36
C ALA A 110 5.22 -13.15 30.03
N PRO A 111 4.60 -13.01 31.22
CA PRO A 111 4.54 -11.74 31.93
C PRO A 111 5.91 -11.17 32.28
N TRP A 112 6.93 -12.01 32.48
CA TRP A 112 8.28 -11.56 32.86
C TRP A 112 8.95 -10.77 31.75
N LEU A 113 8.55 -10.96 30.48
CA LEU A 113 9.04 -10.17 29.35
C LEU A 113 8.56 -8.71 29.37
N LYS A 114 7.56 -8.37 30.18
CA LYS A 114 7.06 -7.00 30.33
C LYS A 114 7.94 -6.15 31.26
N ASP A 115 8.77 -6.79 32.10
CA ASP A 115 9.71 -6.12 33.00
C ASP A 115 11.14 -6.18 32.44
N PRO A 116 11.75 -5.02 32.14
CA PRO A 116 13.13 -4.94 31.64
C PRO A 116 14.16 -5.67 32.52
N HIS A 117 13.94 -5.76 33.84
CA HIS A 117 14.89 -6.41 34.77
C HIS A 117 14.91 -7.94 34.64
N ASN A 118 13.87 -8.54 34.06
CA ASN A 118 13.75 -10.00 33.93
C ASN A 118 14.22 -10.53 32.56
N ILE A 119 14.51 -9.64 31.60
CA ILE A 119 14.93 -10.02 30.24
C ILE A 119 16.18 -10.91 30.27
N GLU A 120 17.13 -10.63 31.16
CA GLU A 120 18.38 -11.38 31.25
C GLU A 120 18.18 -12.78 31.86
N LYS A 121 17.26 -12.92 32.82
CA LYS A 121 16.83 -14.23 33.36
C LYS A 121 16.13 -15.06 32.29
N VAL A 122 15.21 -14.44 31.54
CA VAL A 122 14.50 -15.11 30.44
C VAL A 122 15.46 -15.53 29.33
N ARG A 123 16.48 -14.73 29.00
CA ARG A 123 17.52 -15.11 28.03
C ARG A 123 18.32 -16.34 28.46
N ARG A 124 18.57 -16.53 29.76
CA ARG A 124 19.25 -17.73 30.29
C ARG A 124 18.40 -18.99 30.15
N LEU A 125 17.07 -18.88 30.26
CA LEU A 125 16.12 -19.98 30.09
C LEU A 125 15.89 -20.39 28.63
N MET A 126 16.29 -19.54 27.66
CA MET A 126 16.12 -19.77 26.22
C MET A 126 17.37 -20.33 25.51
N ARG A 127 18.47 -20.57 26.23
CA ARG A 127 19.66 -21.26 25.73
C ARG A 127 19.47 -22.76 25.81
#